data_AF-A0A3R8USM3-F1
#
_entry.id   AF-A0A3R8USM3-F1
#
_cell.length_a   1.000
_cell.length_b   1.000
_cell.length_c   1.000
_cell.angle_alpha   90.00
_cell.angle_beta   90.00
_cell.angle_gamma   90.00
#
_symmetry.space_group_name_H-M   'P 1'
#
loop_
_entity.id
_entity.type
_entity.pdbx_description
1 polymer ?
#
loop_
_entity_poly.entity_id
_entity_poly.type
_entity_poly.pdbx_seq_one_letter_code
_entity_poly.pdbx_strand_id
1 'polypeptide(L)'
;MQSTVFVYTMRSGKSGAWSRYLFPFSVDAFAQLGKDLYIRHGDEISAVSDFALGDDVGGATIPFGGTVWWPYLDFGTPGITKMMEGFDIVSSGAPSISIGYDQRNLAAFTEPYALDPDTLPGGVIPFPMAAPTFSLRVDFAPGQKWSLQQASLSFIDLGNGP
;
A
#
# COMPACT_ATOMS: atom_id res chain seq x y z
N MET A 1 -18.84 12.97 8.51
CA MET A 1 -19.08 11.72 7.73
C MET A 1 -17.88 11.56 6.81
N GLN A 2 -17.39 10.33 6.61
CA GLN A 2 -16.18 10.03 5.82
C GLN A 2 -16.58 9.58 4.40
N SER A 3 -15.78 9.90 3.39
CA SER A 3 -15.97 9.42 2.01
C SER A 3 -14.86 8.47 1.59
N THR A 4 -15.24 7.39 0.90
CA THR A 4 -14.32 6.51 0.19
C THR A 4 -14.41 6.82 -1.30
N VAL A 5 -13.27 7.16 -1.92
CA VAL A 5 -13.18 7.53 -3.33
C VAL A 5 -12.23 6.56 -4.03
N PHE A 6 -12.65 6.01 -5.18
CA PHE A 6 -11.82 5.13 -5.99
C PHE A 6 -11.29 5.90 -7.19
N VAL A 7 -9.96 5.91 -7.34
CA VAL A 7 -9.26 6.63 -8.41
C VAL A 7 -8.61 5.61 -9.33
N TYR A 8 -8.89 5.71 -10.62
CA TYR A 8 -8.21 4.93 -11.65
C TYR A 8 -7.14 5.79 -12.33
N THR A 9 -5.88 5.42 -12.14
CA THR A 9 -4.76 6.10 -12.77
C THR A 9 -4.39 5.37 -14.06
N MET A 10 -4.63 6.01 -15.20
CA MET A 10 -4.16 5.54 -16.51
C MET A 10 -2.73 6.01 -16.72
N ARG A 11 -1.79 5.07 -16.94
CA ARG A 11 -0.46 5.39 -17.46
C ARG A 11 -0.46 5.19 -18.97
N SER A 12 0.38 5.91 -19.70
CA SER A 12 0.52 5.72 -21.15
C SER A 12 0.80 4.25 -21.46
N GLY A 13 -0.03 3.61 -22.30
CA GLY A 13 0.03 2.16 -22.59
C GLY A 13 -1.16 1.38 -21.99
N LYS A 14 -0.96 0.07 -21.77
CA LYS A 14 -2.00 -0.85 -21.23
C LYS A 14 -1.95 -1.02 -19.70
N SER A 15 -1.18 -0.19 -18.99
CA SER A 15 -1.02 -0.31 -17.54
C SER A 15 -1.79 0.80 -16.83
N GLY A 16 -2.75 0.41 -16.00
CA GLY A 16 -3.47 1.30 -15.12
C GLY A 16 -3.60 0.68 -13.74
N ALA A 17 -3.76 1.52 -12.72
CA ALA A 17 -3.85 1.08 -11.34
C ALA A 17 -5.05 1.74 -10.65
N TRP A 18 -5.71 0.99 -9.78
CA TRP A 18 -6.73 1.53 -8.88
C TRP A 18 -6.10 1.92 -7.55
N SER A 19 -6.55 3.03 -7.00
CA SER A 19 -6.27 3.44 -5.62
C SER A 19 -7.58 3.80 -4.91
N ARG A 20 -7.56 3.72 -3.58
CA ARG A 20 -8.70 4.05 -2.71
C ARG A 20 -8.29 5.14 -1.73
N TYR A 21 -8.96 6.27 -1.79
CA TYR A 21 -8.69 7.43 -0.94
C TYR A 21 -9.79 7.52 0.11
N LEU A 22 -9.41 7.85 1.34
CA LEU A 22 -10.28 7.88 2.51
C LEU A 22 -10.32 9.31 3.07
N PHE A 23 -11.23 10.13 2.55
CA PHE A 23 -11.33 11.53 2.97
C PHE A 23 -12.10 11.65 4.30
N PRO A 24 -11.60 12.41 5.28
CA PRO A 24 -12.24 12.59 6.60
C PRO A 24 -13.53 13.45 6.55
N PHE A 25 -13.95 13.87 5.36
CA PHE A 25 -15.15 14.65 5.09
C PHE A 25 -16.02 13.99 4.02
N SER A 26 -17.26 14.48 3.89
CA SER A 26 -18.16 14.07 2.83
C SER A 26 -17.81 14.81 1.55
N VAL A 27 -17.49 14.07 0.49
CA VAL A 27 -17.25 14.64 -0.83
C VAL A 27 -18.59 14.86 -1.54
N ASP A 28 -18.84 16.10 -1.95
CA ASP A 28 -20.06 16.47 -2.68
C ASP A 28 -19.84 16.48 -4.20
N ALA A 29 -18.68 16.98 -4.64
CA ALA A 29 -18.35 17.10 -6.05
C ALA A 29 -16.84 17.21 -6.29
N PHE A 30 -16.45 16.91 -7.53
CA PHE A 30 -15.10 17.14 -8.05
C PHE A 30 -15.15 18.13 -9.21
N ALA A 31 -14.13 18.96 -9.34
CA ALA A 31 -13.92 19.81 -10.50
C ALA A 31 -12.44 19.85 -10.86
N GLN A 32 -12.11 19.88 -12.15
CA GLN A 32 -10.74 19.99 -12.63
C GLN A 32 -10.56 21.32 -13.36
N LEU A 33 -9.48 22.04 -13.04
CA LEU A 33 -9.04 23.24 -13.76
C LEU A 33 -7.57 23.05 -14.14
N GLY A 34 -7.31 22.81 -15.43
CA GLY A 34 -5.96 22.50 -15.89
C GLY A 34 -5.43 21.19 -15.28
N LYS A 35 -4.35 21.27 -14.50
CA LYS A 35 -3.73 20.13 -13.82
C LYS A 35 -4.22 19.94 -12.38
N ASP A 36 -5.01 20.88 -11.88
CA ASP A 36 -5.43 20.89 -10.49
C ASP A 36 -6.81 20.25 -10.35
N LEU A 37 -6.93 19.38 -9.35
CA LEU A 37 -8.18 18.74 -8.96
C LEU A 37 -8.70 19.40 -7.69
N TYR A 38 -9.95 19.84 -7.73
CA TYR A 38 -10.66 20.46 -6.62
C TYR A 38 -11.76 19.54 -6.13
N ILE A 39 -11.94 19.52 -4.81
CA ILE A 39 -12.94 18.71 -4.12
C ILE A 39 -13.83 19.66 -3.32
N ARG A 40 -15.14 19.62 -3.57
CA ARG A 40 -16.13 20.31 -2.75
C ARG A 40 -16.56 19.40 -1.60
N HIS A 41 -16.58 19.96 -0.39
CA HIS A 41 -17.11 19.31 0.80
C HIS A 41 -17.78 20.34 1.70
N GLY A 42 -19.12 20.32 1.76
CA GLY A 42 -19.91 21.35 2.43
C GLY A 42 -19.72 22.74 1.82
N ASP A 43 -19.26 23.69 2.64
CA ASP A 43 -18.98 25.08 2.25
C ASP A 43 -17.50 25.33 1.91
N GLU A 44 -16.66 24.29 2.00
CA GLU A 44 -15.23 24.36 1.70
C GLU A 44 -14.90 23.74 0.34
N ILE A 45 -13.78 24.21 -0.24
CA ILE A 45 -13.19 23.64 -1.45
C ILE A 45 -11.70 23.41 -1.16
N SER A 46 -11.26 22.16 -1.30
CA SER A 46 -9.85 21.79 -1.16
C SER A 46 -9.24 21.50 -2.53
N ALA A 47 -7.98 21.90 -2.73
CA ALA A 47 -7.19 21.53 -3.90
C ALA A 47 -6.32 20.31 -3.56
N VAL A 48 -6.32 19.30 -4.42
CA VAL A 48 -5.44 18.13 -4.30
C VAL A 48 -4.03 18.52 -4.69
N SER A 49 -3.05 18.15 -3.86
CA SER A 49 -1.65 18.52 -4.03
C SER A 49 -0.71 17.35 -3.72
N ASP A 50 0.37 17.22 -4.49
CA ASP A 50 1.46 16.25 -4.25
C ASP A 50 2.41 16.68 -3.11
N PHE A 51 2.20 17.89 -2.57
CA PHE A 51 2.90 18.40 -1.39
C PHE A 51 2.08 18.26 -0.11
N ALA A 52 0.79 17.94 -0.21
CA ALA A 52 -0.06 17.75 0.96
C ALA A 52 0.34 16.49 1.75
N LEU A 53 0.44 16.63 3.07
CA LEU A 53 0.72 15.52 4.02
C LEU A 53 -0.49 15.18 4.90
N GLY A 54 -1.61 15.86 4.66
CA GLY A 54 -2.85 15.74 5.39
C GLY A 54 -3.99 16.45 4.66
N ASP A 55 -5.20 16.18 5.13
CA ASP A 55 -6.44 16.79 4.66
C ASP A 55 -6.84 17.93 5.61
N ASP A 56 -7.08 19.13 5.06
CA ASP A 56 -7.56 20.27 5.85
C ASP A 56 -9.08 20.21 6.02
N VAL A 57 -9.55 20.22 7.27
CA VAL A 57 -10.96 20.17 7.65
C VAL A 57 -11.23 21.16 8.78
N GLY A 58 -12.06 22.17 8.54
CA GLY A 58 -12.45 23.13 9.57
C GLY A 58 -11.24 23.85 10.21
N GLY A 59 -10.18 24.09 9.43
CA GLY A 59 -8.95 24.74 9.88
C GLY A 59 -7.93 23.84 10.58
N ALA A 60 -8.17 22.52 10.67
CA ALA A 60 -7.22 21.55 11.19
C ALA A 60 -6.72 20.61 10.10
N THR A 61 -5.42 20.31 10.09
CA THR A 61 -4.81 19.34 9.17
C THR A 61 -4.84 17.94 9.79
N ILE A 62 -5.51 17.00 9.12
CA ILE A 62 -5.58 15.59 9.51
C ILE A 62 -4.56 14.81 8.68
N PRO A 63 -3.45 14.33 9.26
CA PRO A 63 -2.41 13.65 8.50
C PRO A 63 -2.89 12.27 8.03
N PHE A 64 -2.50 11.88 6.82
CA PHE A 64 -2.80 10.56 6.25
C PHE A 64 -1.52 9.79 5.96
N GLY A 65 -1.61 8.46 6.09
CA GLY A 65 -0.57 7.51 5.68
C GLY A 65 -0.91 6.89 4.33
N GLY A 66 -0.31 5.75 4.04
CA GLY A 66 -0.59 5.00 2.83
C GLY A 66 -0.43 3.50 3.02
N THR A 67 -1.08 2.73 2.16
CA THR A 67 -0.95 1.28 2.14
C THR A 67 -0.77 0.83 0.70
N VAL A 68 0.27 0.04 0.45
CA VAL A 68 0.39 -0.77 -0.77
C VAL A 68 0.10 -2.21 -0.41
N TRP A 69 -0.90 -2.79 -1.08
CA TRP A 69 -1.42 -4.10 -0.71
C TRP A 69 -1.61 -4.96 -1.95
N TRP A 70 -0.91 -6.09 -1.96
CA TRP A 70 -1.07 -7.13 -2.98
C TRP A 70 -2.21 -8.08 -2.61
N PRO A 71 -2.95 -8.60 -3.60
CA PRO A 71 -3.84 -9.73 -3.34
C PRO A 71 -3.04 -10.93 -2.85
N TYR A 72 -3.73 -11.97 -2.40
CA TYR A 72 -3.07 -13.26 -2.18
C TYR A 72 -2.55 -13.80 -3.51
N LEU A 73 -1.27 -14.15 -3.53
CA LEU A 73 -0.56 -14.70 -4.68
C LEU A 73 -0.07 -16.11 -4.33
N ASP A 74 -0.10 -17.00 -5.32
CA ASP A 74 0.28 -18.40 -5.12
C ASP A 74 1.79 -18.62 -5.06
N PHE A 75 2.61 -17.77 -5.68
CA PHE A 75 4.08 -17.93 -5.76
C PHE A 75 4.52 -19.36 -6.17
N GLY A 76 3.90 -19.88 -7.22
CA GLY A 76 4.11 -21.24 -7.73
C GLY A 76 2.79 -21.98 -7.92
N THR A 77 2.82 -23.32 -7.84
CA THR A 77 1.63 -24.16 -8.01
C THR A 77 0.56 -23.85 -6.96
N PRO A 78 -0.69 -23.52 -7.35
CA PRO A 78 -1.76 -23.21 -6.40
C PRO A 78 -2.05 -24.34 -5.42
N GLY A 79 -2.39 -23.98 -4.17
CA GLY A 79 -2.77 -24.93 -3.12
C GLY A 79 -1.61 -25.73 -2.50
N ILE A 80 -0.41 -25.67 -3.06
CA ILE A 80 0.80 -26.27 -2.48
C ILE A 80 1.42 -25.31 -1.46
N THR A 81 1.83 -25.81 -0.31
CA THR A 81 2.56 -25.01 0.70
C THR A 81 3.94 -24.61 0.17
N LYS A 82 4.27 -23.32 0.26
CA LYS A 82 5.61 -22.78 0.00
C LYS A 82 6.19 -22.27 1.30
N MET A 83 7.52 -22.21 1.34
CA MET A 83 8.24 -21.61 2.46
C MET A 83 8.87 -20.29 2.00
N MET A 84 8.32 -19.19 2.49
CA MET A 84 8.93 -17.86 2.36
C MET A 84 10.11 -17.80 3.34
N GLU A 85 11.26 -17.30 2.89
CA GLU A 85 12.47 -17.12 3.70
C GLU A 85 12.57 -15.72 4.28
N GLY A 86 12.08 -14.73 3.55
CA GLY A 86 12.28 -13.33 3.88
C GLY A 86 11.82 -12.41 2.78
N PHE A 87 12.13 -11.13 2.95
CA PHE A 87 11.75 -10.08 2.02
C PHE A 87 12.81 -8.97 1.96
N ASP A 88 12.71 -8.13 0.94
CA ASP A 88 13.45 -6.88 0.79
C ASP A 88 12.56 -5.77 0.27
N ILE A 89 12.82 -4.53 0.66
CA ILE A 89 12.14 -3.35 0.12
C ILE A 89 13.10 -2.20 -0.21
N VAL A 90 12.66 -1.38 -1.17
CA VAL A 90 13.17 -0.03 -1.41
C VAL A 90 11.99 0.92 -1.42
N SER A 91 12.01 1.87 -0.49
CA SER A 91 10.91 2.79 -0.22
C SER A 91 11.43 4.15 0.26
N SER A 92 10.51 5.06 0.56
CA SER A 92 10.76 6.27 1.34
C SER A 92 9.69 6.46 2.41
N GLY A 93 9.97 7.29 3.41
CA GLY A 93 9.12 7.46 4.59
C GLY A 93 9.43 6.43 5.69
N ALA A 94 8.46 6.14 6.56
CA ALA A 94 8.58 5.11 7.60
C ALA A 94 7.64 3.94 7.30
N PRO A 95 8.13 2.86 6.65
CA PRO A 95 7.32 1.69 6.32
C PRO A 95 7.20 0.70 7.47
N SER A 96 6.17 -0.12 7.40
CA SER A 96 6.04 -1.38 8.13
C SER A 96 5.47 -2.45 7.20
N ILE A 97 5.90 -3.70 7.40
CA ILE A 97 5.45 -4.84 6.61
C ILE A 97 4.60 -5.78 7.44
N SER A 98 3.55 -6.29 6.82
CA SER A 98 2.81 -7.45 7.30
C SER A 98 2.53 -8.41 6.16
N ILE A 99 2.55 -9.71 6.47
CA ILE A 99 2.37 -10.78 5.49
C ILE A 99 1.11 -11.57 5.83
N GLY A 100 0.17 -11.59 4.89
CA GLY A 100 -1.03 -12.40 4.94
C GLY A 100 -0.70 -13.85 4.58
N TYR A 101 -1.19 -14.81 5.37
CA TYR A 101 -0.83 -16.24 5.24
C TYR A 101 -2.01 -17.21 5.15
N ASP A 102 -3.25 -16.73 5.25
CA ASP A 102 -4.46 -17.54 4.99
C ASP A 102 -5.49 -16.74 4.18
N GLN A 103 -5.64 -17.05 2.89
CA GLN A 103 -6.59 -16.36 2.01
C GLN A 103 -8.07 -16.52 2.39
N ARG A 104 -8.40 -17.50 3.24
CA ARG A 104 -9.78 -17.69 3.74
C ARG A 104 -10.13 -16.71 4.84
N ASN A 105 -9.11 -16.11 5.46
CA ASN A 105 -9.25 -15.13 6.52
C ASN A 105 -8.44 -13.88 6.18
N LEU A 106 -9.09 -12.87 5.62
CA LEU A 106 -8.43 -11.62 5.22
C LEU A 106 -7.82 -10.82 6.38
N ALA A 107 -8.10 -11.21 7.64
CA ALA A 107 -7.45 -10.66 8.82
C ALA A 107 -6.20 -11.45 9.26
N ALA A 108 -5.92 -12.61 8.65
CA ALA A 108 -4.76 -13.44 8.96
C ALA A 108 -3.49 -12.87 8.35
N PHE A 109 -2.98 -11.81 8.99
CA PHE A 109 -1.70 -11.16 8.74
C PHE A 109 -0.79 -11.31 9.95
N THR A 110 0.51 -11.28 9.72
CA THR A 110 1.47 -11.09 10.81
C THR A 110 1.31 -9.71 11.44
N GLU A 111 1.80 -9.58 12.67
CA GLU A 111 1.98 -8.26 13.27
C GLU A 111 2.88 -7.37 12.38
N PRO A 112 2.57 -6.06 12.25
CA PRO A 112 3.41 -5.15 11.48
C PRO A 112 4.83 -5.09 12.03
N TYR A 113 5.80 -5.33 11.16
CA TYR A 113 7.22 -5.18 11.44
C TYR A 113 7.71 -3.85 10.86
N ALA A 114 8.10 -2.92 11.73
CA ALA A 114 8.70 -1.65 11.31
C ALA A 114 10.15 -1.89 10.87
N LEU A 115 10.55 -1.21 9.79
CA LEU A 115 11.86 -1.40 9.19
C LEU A 115 12.36 -0.12 8.53
N ASP A 116 13.67 -0.08 8.28
CA ASP A 116 14.27 0.99 7.50
C ASP A 116 13.74 0.97 6.06
N PRO A 117 13.63 2.14 5.41
CA PRO A 117 13.00 2.25 4.10
C PRO A 117 13.79 1.58 2.95
N ASP A 118 15.08 1.32 3.13
CA ASP A 118 15.92 0.64 2.15
C ASP A 118 16.68 -0.51 2.84
N THR A 119 16.30 -1.74 2.52
CA THR A 119 16.93 -2.95 3.09
C THR A 119 17.98 -3.54 2.17
N LEU A 120 18.09 -3.10 0.91
CA LEU A 120 19.03 -3.68 -0.06
C LEU A 120 20.49 -3.67 0.42
N PRO A 121 21.02 -2.62 1.08
CA PRO A 121 22.38 -2.65 1.60
C PRO A 121 22.60 -3.67 2.72
N GLY A 122 21.55 -4.04 3.46
CA GLY A 122 21.57 -5.02 4.54
C GLY A 122 21.29 -6.46 4.09
N GLY A 123 20.74 -6.62 2.89
CA GLY A 123 20.26 -7.90 2.36
C GLY A 123 18.91 -8.32 2.92
N VAL A 124 18.41 -9.46 2.44
CA VAL A 124 17.10 -10.03 2.76
C VAL A 124 16.87 -10.05 4.27
N ILE A 125 15.79 -9.40 4.72
CA ILE A 125 15.32 -9.52 6.10
C ILE A 125 14.73 -10.93 6.29
N PRO A 126 15.28 -11.76 7.18
CA PRO A 126 14.76 -13.10 7.43
C PRO A 126 13.36 -13.02 8.03
N PHE A 127 12.41 -13.70 7.38
CA PHE A 127 11.03 -13.76 7.81
C PHE A 127 10.44 -15.12 7.44
N PRO A 128 10.91 -16.23 8.05
CA PRO A 128 10.55 -17.57 7.61
C PRO A 128 9.08 -17.89 7.93
N MET A 129 8.31 -18.32 6.93
CA MET A 129 6.90 -18.69 7.08
C MET A 129 6.43 -19.67 6.01
N ALA A 130 5.54 -20.59 6.38
CA ALA A 130 4.94 -21.56 5.47
C ALA A 130 3.44 -21.28 5.25
N ALA A 131 3.02 -21.15 3.99
CA ALA A 131 1.63 -20.98 3.60
C ALA A 131 1.43 -21.37 2.12
N PRO A 132 0.20 -21.71 1.68
CA PRO A 132 -0.09 -21.98 0.27
C PRO A 132 -0.12 -20.71 -0.59
N THR A 133 -0.40 -19.56 0.02
CA THR A 133 -0.56 -18.25 -0.65
C THR A 133 -0.09 -17.16 0.30
N PHE A 134 0.47 -16.08 -0.25
CA PHE A 134 0.92 -14.94 0.55
C PHE A 134 0.38 -13.62 0.02
N SER A 135 0.08 -12.68 0.91
CA SER A 135 -0.30 -11.30 0.57
C SER A 135 0.65 -10.34 1.26
N LEU A 136 1.35 -9.51 0.49
CA LEU A 136 2.21 -8.47 1.04
C LEU A 136 1.38 -7.21 1.32
N ARG A 137 1.53 -6.65 2.52
CA ARG A 137 1.05 -5.30 2.85
C ARG A 137 2.21 -4.46 3.39
N VAL A 138 2.39 -3.29 2.78
CA VAL A 138 3.34 -2.26 3.22
C VAL A 138 2.53 -1.04 3.65
N ASP A 139 2.60 -0.70 4.93
CA ASP A 139 1.92 0.44 5.53
C ASP A 139 2.93 1.56 5.82
N PHE A 140 2.57 2.80 5.49
CA PHE A 140 3.40 3.99 5.68
C PHE A 140 2.77 4.92 6.73
N ALA A 141 3.57 5.34 7.71
CA ALA A 141 3.09 6.21 8.77
C ALA A 141 2.65 7.59 8.24
N PRO A 142 1.64 8.21 8.86
CA PRO A 142 1.06 9.48 8.38
C PRO A 142 2.00 10.68 8.58
N GLY A 143 1.72 11.77 7.87
CA GLY A 143 2.38 13.06 8.09
C GLY A 143 3.76 13.20 7.44
N GLN A 144 4.10 12.33 6.49
CA GLN A 144 5.34 12.38 5.73
C GLN A 144 5.12 11.89 4.29
N LYS A 145 5.98 12.33 3.36
CA LYS A 145 6.00 11.77 2.02
C LYS A 145 6.49 10.33 2.08
N TRP A 146 5.90 9.48 1.25
CA TRP A 146 6.29 8.08 1.12
C TRP A 146 6.19 7.62 -0.33
N SER A 147 6.90 6.55 -0.61
CA SER A 147 6.86 5.87 -1.90
C SER A 147 7.30 4.43 -1.70
N LEU A 148 6.79 3.53 -2.54
CA LEU A 148 7.34 2.18 -2.67
C LEU A 148 7.89 2.02 -4.08
N GLN A 149 9.18 1.73 -4.17
CA GLN A 149 9.91 1.54 -5.42
C GLN A 149 10.04 0.06 -5.75
N GLN A 150 10.32 -0.76 -4.73
CA GLN A 150 10.49 -2.20 -4.87
C GLN A 150 10.03 -2.92 -3.60
N ALA A 151 9.42 -4.08 -3.79
CA ALA A 151 9.28 -5.10 -2.76
C ALA A 151 9.52 -6.47 -3.38
N SER A 152 10.31 -7.30 -2.69
CA SER A 152 10.69 -8.64 -3.12
C SER A 152 10.40 -9.62 -2.01
N LEU A 153 9.84 -10.79 -2.34
CA LEU A 153 9.67 -11.92 -1.43
C LEU A 153 10.57 -13.06 -1.91
N SER A 154 11.31 -13.66 -0.98
CA SER A 154 12.22 -14.78 -1.25
C SER A 154 11.61 -16.08 -0.73
N PHE A 155 11.72 -17.16 -1.50
CA PHE A 155 11.15 -18.48 -1.19
C PHE A 155 12.19 -19.58 -1.35
N ILE A 156 12.11 -20.61 -0.51
CA ILE A 156 12.89 -21.84 -0.68
C ILE A 156 12.38 -22.58 -1.90
N ASP A 157 13.30 -22.93 -2.80
CA ASP A 157 13.05 -23.97 -3.81
C ASP A 157 13.10 -25.35 -3.13
N LEU A 158 11.94 -25.96 -2.92
CA LEU A 158 11.80 -27.30 -2.32
C LEU A 158 11.89 -28.43 -3.38
N GLY A 159 12.45 -28.18 -4.56
CA GLY A 159 12.72 -29.20 -5.58
C GLY A 159 11.57 -29.46 -6.55
N ASN A 160 10.59 -28.55 -6.61
CA ASN A 160 9.58 -28.50 -7.67
C ASN A 160 9.65 -27.12 -8.33
N GLY A 161 10.73 -26.89 -9.08
CA GLY A 161 10.92 -25.67 -9.86
C GLY A 161 9.72 -25.36 -10.78
N PRO A 162 9.68 -24.14 -11.35
CA PRO A 162 8.58 -23.68 -12.21
C PRO A 162 8.30 -24.60 -13.41
#